data_AF-A0A2D5UID1-F1
#
_entry.id   AF-A0A2D5UID1-F1
#
_cell.length_a   1.000
_cell.length_b   1.000
_cell.length_c   1.000
_cell.angle_alpha   90.00
_cell.angle_beta   90.00
_cell.angle_gamma   90.00
#
_symmetry.space_group_name_H-M   'P 1'
#
loop_
_entity.id
_entity.type
_entity.pdbx_description
1 polymer ?
#
loop_
_entity_poly.entity_id
_entity_poly.type
_entity_poly.pdbx_seq_one_letter_code
_entity_poly.pdbx_strand_id
1 'polypeptide(L)' 'MKQSIGDSLMKKKKEPAKKTSVYLDDENLETIKSFQERYNLSVNRCINMCLTKYLPEMRVWI' A
#
# COMPACT_ATOMS: atom_id res chain seq x y z
N MET A 1 -17.41 35.54 12.75
CA MET A 1 -17.84 34.23 12.19
C MET A 1 -16.69 33.25 12.36
N LYS A 2 -16.84 32.22 13.21
CA LYS A 2 -15.82 31.16 13.35
C LYS A 2 -16.02 30.18 12.18
N GLN A 3 -15.15 30.23 11.17
CA GLN A 3 -15.11 29.19 10.14
C GLN A 3 -14.73 27.88 10.82
N SER A 4 -15.59 26.88 10.65
CA SER A 4 -15.38 25.51 11.07
C SER A 4 -14.12 24.96 10.39
N ILE A 5 -13.20 24.39 11.17
CA ILE A 5 -12.01 23.66 10.71
C ILE A 5 -12.43 22.31 10.06
N GLY A 6 -13.73 22.08 9.83
CA GLY A 6 -14.31 20.82 9.34
C GLY A 6 -14.34 20.66 7.82
N ASP A 7 -14.15 21.73 7.04
CA ASP A 7 -14.47 21.72 5.60
C ASP A 7 -13.24 21.67 4.67
N SER A 8 -12.02 21.56 5.21
CA SER A 8 -10.76 21.55 4.44
C SER A 8 -10.04 20.20 4.44
N LEU A 9 -10.78 19.09 4.52
CA LEU A 9 -10.33 17.83 3.95
C LEU A 9 -11.23 17.53 2.76
N MET A 10 -11.07 18.36 1.72
CA MET A 10 -11.53 18.03 0.37
C MET A 10 -11.22 16.57 0.14
N LYS A 11 -12.27 15.75 0.01
CA LYS A 11 -12.15 14.37 -0.46
C LYS A 11 -11.48 14.44 -1.82
N LYS A 12 -10.13 14.40 -1.86
CA LYS A 12 -9.38 14.14 -3.08
C LYS A 12 -10.07 12.91 -3.66
N LYS A 13 -10.69 13.06 -4.83
CA LYS A 13 -11.31 11.93 -5.53
C LYS A 13 -10.23 10.85 -5.58
N LYS A 14 -10.39 9.79 -4.78
CA LYS A 14 -9.46 8.68 -4.78
C LYS A 14 -9.57 8.10 -6.18
N GLU A 15 -8.48 8.17 -6.94
CA GLU A 15 -8.43 7.44 -8.20
C GLU A 15 -8.78 5.97 -7.92
N PRO A 16 -9.51 5.31 -8.84
CA PRO A 16 -9.88 3.93 -8.65
C PRO A 16 -8.63 3.06 -8.50
N ALA A 17 -8.70 2.08 -7.61
CA ALA A 17 -7.63 1.10 -7.47
C ALA A 17 -7.42 0.38 -8.80
N LYS A 18 -6.16 0.29 -9.26
CA LYS A 18 -5.79 -0.44 -10.46
C LYS A 18 -5.46 -1.89 -10.07
N LYS A 19 -6.20 -2.85 -10.63
CA LYS A 19 -5.93 -4.27 -10.42
C LYS A 19 -4.79 -4.72 -11.32
N THR A 20 -3.82 -5.42 -10.75
CA THR A 20 -2.71 -6.05 -11.49
C THR A 20 -2.43 -7.44 -10.93
N SER A 21 -1.90 -8.32 -11.77
CA SER A 21 -1.39 -9.63 -11.36
C SER A 21 0.12 -9.55 -11.21
N VAL A 22 0.66 -10.21 -10.18
CA VAL A 22 2.11 -10.29 -9.93
C VAL A 22 2.49 -11.74 -9.65
N TYR A 23 3.68 -12.13 -10.09
CA TYR A 23 4.30 -13.39 -9.69
C TYR A 23 5.22 -13.10 -8.50
N LEU A 24 5.15 -13.95 -7.47
CA LEU A 24 5.92 -13.84 -6.24
C LEU A 24 6.48 -15.21 -5.91
N ASP A 25 7.71 -15.26 -5.42
CA ASP A 25 8.32 -16.49 -4.93
C ASP A 25 7.58 -17.02 -3.69
N ASP A 26 7.68 -18.32 -3.43
CA ASP A 26 7.00 -18.99 -2.33
C ASP A 26 7.35 -18.39 -0.96
N GLU A 27 8.62 -18.05 -0.73
CA GLU A 27 9.09 -17.39 0.49
C GLU A 27 8.41 -16.03 0.75
N ASN A 28 8.17 -15.26 -0.33
CA ASN A 28 7.48 -13.98 -0.26
C ASN A 28 5.99 -14.18 0.04
N LEU A 29 5.36 -15.21 -0.53
CA LEU A 29 3.96 -15.55 -0.24
C LEU A 29 3.76 -15.97 1.22
N GLU A 30 4.65 -16.78 1.77
CA GLU A 30 4.62 -17.17 3.19
C GLU A 30 4.77 -15.96 4.12
N THR A 31 5.73 -15.08 3.81
CA THR A 31 5.93 -13.84 4.57
C THR A 31 4.68 -12.97 4.56
N ILE A 32 4.07 -12.77 3.38
CA ILE A 32 2.83 -11.98 3.26
C ILE A 32 1.71 -12.62 4.10
N LYS A 33 1.50 -13.93 4.02
CA LYS A 33 0.48 -14.64 4.83
C LYS A 33 0.68 -14.40 6.33
N SER A 34 1.92 -14.49 6.81
CA SER A 34 2.23 -14.22 8.22
C SER A 34 1.84 -12.80 8.65
N PHE A 35 1.95 -11.81 7.76
CA PHE A 35 1.53 -10.43 8.04
C PHE A 35 0.02 -10.27 8.01
N GLN A 36 -0.69 -11.01 7.16
CA GLN A 36 -2.15 -11.01 7.16
C GLN A 36 -2.68 -11.52 8.50
N GLU A 37 -2.11 -12.62 9.00
CA GLU A 37 -2.52 -13.23 10.27
C GLU A 37 -2.17 -12.36 11.49
N ARG A 38 -0.94 -11.82 11.54
CA ARG A 38 -0.46 -11.06 12.71
C ARG A 38 -1.02 -9.66 12.80
N TYR A 39 -1.26 -9.01 11.66
CA TYR A 39 -1.56 -7.58 11.60
C TYR A 39 -2.88 -7.26 10.90
N ASN A 40 -3.66 -8.28 10.52
CA ASN A 40 -4.94 -8.13 9.79
C ASN A 40 -4.81 -7.28 8.52
N LEU A 41 -3.70 -7.47 7.80
CA LEU A 41 -3.42 -6.76 6.55
C LEU A 41 -3.93 -7.55 5.34
N SER A 42 -4.41 -6.83 4.32
CA SER A 42 -4.66 -7.44 3.02
C SER A 42 -3.36 -7.63 2.25
N VAL A 43 -3.29 -8.65 1.38
CA VAL A 43 -2.17 -8.87 0.44
C VAL A 43 -1.79 -7.57 -0.28
N ASN A 44 -2.79 -6.85 -0.80
CA ASN A 44 -2.57 -5.58 -1.49
C ASN A 44 -1.94 -4.51 -0.57
N ARG A 45 -2.31 -4.47 0.72
CA ARG A 45 -1.71 -3.51 1.66
C ARG A 45 -0.24 -3.87 1.93
N CYS A 46 0.07 -5.14 2.14
CA CYS A 46 1.45 -5.62 2.32
C CYS A 46 2.32 -5.27 1.11
N ILE A 47 1.85 -5.62 -0.10
CA ILE A 47 2.58 -5.33 -1.35
C ILE A 47 2.79 -3.83 -1.53
N ASN A 48 1.75 -3.01 -1.38
CA ASN A 48 1.90 -1.55 -1.55
C ASN A 48 2.83 -0.92 -0.51
N MET A 49 2.84 -1.40 0.74
CA MET A 49 3.78 -0.92 1.76
C MET A 49 5.22 -1.24 1.37
N CYS A 50 5.48 -2.46 0.90
CA CYS A 50 6.80 -2.87 0.42
C CYS A 50 7.25 -2.01 -0.77
N LEU A 51 6.41 -1.91 -1.81
CA LEU A 51 6.71 -1.12 -3.00
C LEU A 51 6.94 0.35 -2.69
N THR A 52 6.10 0.96 -1.84
CA THR A 52 6.24 2.38 -1.48
C THR A 52 7.58 2.66 -0.78
N LYS A 53 8.05 1.72 0.05
CA LYS A 53 9.31 1.86 0.77
C LYS A 53 10.52 1.63 -0.14
N TYR A 54 10.50 0.57 -0.94
CA TYR A 54 11.70 0.10 -1.64
C TYR A 54 11.82 0.53 -3.10
N LEU A 55 10.73 0.86 -3.81
CA LEU A 55 10.84 1.35 -5.20
C LEU A 55 11.76 2.58 -5.35
N PRO A 56 11.75 3.57 -4.44
CA PRO A 56 12.70 4.68 -4.50
C PRO A 56 14.16 4.25 -4.32
N GLU A 57 14.41 3.25 -3.47
CA GLU A 57 15.74 2.73 -3.16
C GLU A 57 16.28 1.86 -4.31
N MET A 58 15.40 1.17 -5.04
CA MET A 58 15.75 0.33 -6.19
C MET A 58 16.40 1.10 -7.34
N ARG A 59 16.29 2.44 -7.40
CA ARG A 59 16.95 3.27 -8.43
C ARG A 59 18.48 3.14 -8.45
N VAL A 60 19.08 2.59 -7.39
CA VAL A 60 20.53 2.33 -7.34
C VAL A 60 20.91 1.06 -8.13
N TRP A 61 19.94 0.18 -8.39
CA TRP A 61 20.16 -1.15 -8.98
C TRP A 61 19.69 -1.24 -10.44
N ILE A 62 19.26 -0.11 -11.02
CA ILE A 62 18.81 0.05 -12.41
C ILE A 62 19.70 1.13 -13.03
#